data_AF-Q67M37-F1
#
_entry.id   AF-Q67M37-F1
#
_cell.length_a   1.000
_cell.length_b   1.000
_cell.length_c   1.000
_cell.angle_alpha   90.00
_cell.angle_beta   90.00
_cell.angle_gamma   90.00
#
_symmetry.space_group_name_H-M   'P 1'
#
loop_
_entity.id
_entity.type
_entity.pdbx_description
1 polymer ?
#
loop_
_entity_poly.entity_id
_entity_poly.type
_entity_poly.pdbx_seq_one_letter_code
_entity_poly.pdbx_strand_id
1 'polypeptide(L)'
;MKIRGISAVLGVLMVVQLLVVPAYGAEVQDSSARLYTTEDRLHSGSGTAISARDPLVQVNPGGIALEGSITIDGLEVPYRITGNITRSAVNTDRLVVEATDTLDNYEVVFLALEQGEAVAPFFTDSAPETVAMLRLYMRDKRTDTFVVQELSSPLITKAIKEAWRFSADAPVNTVEAELWHAKVYEPVTVEEIDVTPVQATNFRTYDRTILYRVTYQISGKTVYEDFRVRHYLQCPTVITIQEECGAVLEIVEDRSWSPNDPNFGGPATFTEMREAEINFATDAGDYIQSAYWGGAWKNKGSVNFSVRLGYSFKLPLLPLSLSFSTGYKSSEQVASEGSKRYTVPNSNGEYVRNHGIAYPTTAILNDADYGHNIWAEVLVGHYTQPGQKQLMAGWKYTLINMGNTTWASTETVTGSVVYSNY
;
A
#
# COMPACT_ATOMS: atom_id res chain seq x y z
N MET A 1 -59.71 0.13 41.57
CA MET A 1 -59.08 0.84 40.44
C MET A 1 -57.65 0.33 40.29
N LYS A 2 -57.27 0.00 39.05
CA LYS A 2 -55.96 -0.32 38.43
C LYS A 2 -54.69 0.19 39.17
N ILE A 3 -53.47 -0.34 39.07
CA ILE A 3 -52.80 -1.49 38.41
C ILE A 3 -51.37 -1.54 39.03
N ARG A 4 -50.87 -2.77 39.22
CA ARG A 4 -49.48 -3.32 39.15
C ARG A 4 -48.22 -2.41 39.23
N GLY A 5 -47.20 -2.98 39.88
CA GLY A 5 -45.78 -2.67 39.68
C GLY A 5 -44.83 -3.56 40.52
N ILE A 6 -44.84 -4.88 40.27
CA ILE A 6 -43.93 -5.89 40.85
C ILE A 6 -42.73 -6.10 39.91
N SER A 7 -41.54 -6.34 40.50
CA SER A 7 -40.37 -7.05 39.95
C SER A 7 -39.58 -6.37 38.82
N ALA A 8 -38.30 -6.67 38.58
CA ALA A 8 -37.28 -7.44 39.29
C ALA A 8 -35.95 -7.15 38.56
N VAL A 9 -34.86 -7.36 39.29
CA VAL A 9 -33.56 -7.85 38.80
C VAL A 9 -33.57 -8.31 37.32
N LEU A 10 -32.93 -7.54 36.44
CA LEU A 10 -32.32 -8.00 35.19
C LEU A 10 -30.86 -7.56 35.30
N GLY A 11 -29.86 -8.42 35.51
CA GLY A 11 -29.73 -9.72 34.90
C GLY A 11 -29.50 -9.53 33.41
N VAL A 12 -28.36 -8.93 33.04
CA VAL A 12 -27.87 -8.95 31.66
C VAL A 12 -27.49 -10.39 31.37
N LEU A 13 -28.51 -11.17 31.00
CA LEU A 13 -28.38 -12.45 30.35
C LEU A 13 -27.74 -12.15 28.98
N MET A 14 -26.42 -12.28 28.89
CA MET A 14 -25.81 -12.63 27.61
C MET A 14 -26.37 -14.00 27.25
N VAL A 15 -27.42 -13.98 26.44
CA VAL A 15 -27.88 -15.16 25.72
C VAL A 15 -26.77 -15.49 24.73
N VAL A 16 -25.81 -16.28 25.18
CA VAL A 16 -25.04 -17.16 24.31
C VAL A 16 -26.06 -18.15 23.76
N GLN A 17 -26.73 -17.77 22.69
CA GLN A 17 -27.40 -18.75 21.83
C GLN A 17 -26.28 -19.50 21.11
N LEU A 18 -25.77 -20.53 21.79
CA LEU A 18 -25.19 -21.71 21.18
C LEU A 18 -26.25 -22.29 20.25
N LEU A 19 -26.31 -21.77 19.02
CA LEU A 19 -26.88 -22.50 17.91
C LEU A 19 -25.97 -23.72 17.72
N VAL A 20 -26.44 -24.85 18.22
CA VAL A 20 -25.91 -26.18 17.89
C VAL A 20 -26.20 -26.40 16.40
N VAL A 21 -25.29 -25.91 15.56
CA VAL A 21 -25.17 -26.25 14.15
C VAL A 21 -24.23 -27.46 14.07
N PRO A 22 -24.50 -28.48 13.23
CA PRO A 22 -23.76 -29.73 13.29
C PRO A 22 -22.26 -29.52 13.08
N ALA A 23 -21.47 -29.79 14.11
CA ALA A 23 -20.03 -29.99 14.00
C ALA A 23 -19.79 -31.22 13.12
N TYR A 24 -19.18 -31.02 11.96
CA TYR A 24 -18.66 -32.12 11.15
C TYR A 24 -17.31 -32.52 11.73
N GLY A 25 -17.34 -33.36 12.78
CA GLY A 25 -16.17 -34.10 13.22
C GLY A 25 -15.97 -35.29 12.30
N ALA A 26 -14.97 -35.24 11.44
CA ALA A 26 -14.42 -36.41 10.76
C ALA A 26 -12.91 -36.39 10.95
N GLU A 27 -12.39 -37.37 11.69
CA GLU A 27 -10.98 -37.75 11.63
C GLU A 27 -10.69 -38.19 10.20
N VAL A 28 -9.85 -37.44 9.49
CA VAL A 28 -9.34 -37.84 8.18
C VAL A 28 -7.85 -38.09 8.34
N GLN A 29 -7.45 -39.34 8.13
CA GLN A 29 -6.08 -39.70 7.76
C GLN A 29 -5.87 -39.29 6.29
N ASP A 30 -4.73 -38.67 6.00
CA ASP A 30 -4.28 -38.11 4.73
C ASP A 30 -4.89 -36.77 4.30
N SER A 31 -4.26 -35.68 4.77
CA SER A 31 -4.15 -34.45 4.01
C SER A 31 -2.83 -33.73 4.36
N SER A 32 -2.19 -33.12 3.37
CA SER A 32 -0.77 -32.76 3.38
C SER A 32 -0.50 -31.42 4.07
N ALA A 33 -0.65 -31.33 5.39
CA ALA A 33 -0.13 -30.19 6.15
C ALA A 33 1.42 -30.17 6.04
N ARG A 34 1.98 -29.11 5.44
CA ARG A 34 3.42 -28.92 5.26
C ARG A 34 3.84 -27.60 5.90
N LEU A 35 4.90 -27.65 6.72
CA LEU A 35 5.36 -26.59 7.63
C LEU A 35 6.70 -26.04 7.17
N TYR A 36 6.88 -24.72 7.27
CA TYR A 36 8.07 -24.00 6.81
C TYR A 36 8.53 -23.01 7.87
N THR A 37 9.83 -23.01 8.17
CA THR A 37 10.48 -22.12 9.13
C THR A 37 11.23 -21.00 8.41
N THR A 38 11.27 -19.81 8.99
CA THR A 38 11.98 -18.61 8.48
C THR A 38 13.49 -18.77 8.32
N GLU A 39 14.10 -19.82 8.87
CA GLU A 39 15.55 -20.09 8.80
C GLU A 39 16.00 -20.94 7.60
N ASP A 40 15.22 -21.01 6.50
CA ASP A 40 15.58 -21.81 5.33
C ASP A 40 16.65 -21.16 4.43
N ARG A 41 17.80 -20.81 5.03
CA ARG A 41 19.07 -21.22 4.44
C ARG A 41 19.17 -22.71 4.71
N LEU A 42 18.87 -23.54 3.70
CA LEU A 42 19.36 -24.92 3.55
C LEU A 42 20.46 -25.27 4.57
N HIS A 43 20.06 -25.68 5.78
CA HIS A 43 20.95 -26.27 6.76
C HIS A 43 20.51 -27.71 6.87
N SER A 44 21.15 -28.49 6.00
CA SER A 44 21.43 -29.90 6.25
C SER A 44 22.19 -30.02 7.58
N GLY A 45 21.46 -30.07 8.69
CA GLY A 45 22.05 -30.33 10.01
C GLY A 45 21.18 -29.87 11.19
N SER A 46 20.39 -30.81 11.75
CA SER A 46 19.55 -30.75 12.97
C SER A 46 18.49 -29.65 13.01
N GLY A 47 17.19 -29.88 13.02
CA GLY A 47 16.43 -31.07 13.40
C GLY A 47 15.19 -30.69 14.21
N THR A 48 14.48 -29.62 13.85
CA THR A 48 13.18 -29.26 14.45
C THR A 48 12.12 -30.10 13.75
N ALA A 49 11.62 -31.15 14.41
CA ALA A 49 10.52 -31.93 13.88
C ALA A 49 9.22 -31.16 14.11
N ILE A 50 8.62 -30.67 13.03
CA ILE A 50 7.34 -29.98 13.07
C ILE A 50 6.29 -30.84 12.38
N SER A 51 5.14 -31.06 13.03
CA SER A 51 3.98 -31.72 12.45
C SER A 51 2.69 -31.01 12.85
N ALA A 52 1.67 -31.04 12.00
CA ALA A 52 0.38 -30.42 12.27
C ALA A 52 -0.74 -31.42 12.01
N ARG A 53 -1.83 -31.27 12.76
CA ARG A 53 -3.09 -31.96 12.45
C ARG A 53 -4.00 -31.03 11.66
N ASP A 54 -4.79 -31.60 10.77
CA ASP A 54 -5.83 -30.84 10.07
C ASP A 54 -6.75 -30.17 11.09
N PRO A 55 -6.95 -28.85 11.00
CA PRO A 55 -7.79 -28.15 11.93
C PRO A 55 -9.26 -28.51 11.69
N LEU A 56 -10.03 -28.54 12.77
CA LEU A 56 -11.47 -28.48 12.70
C LEU A 56 -11.87 -27.09 12.22
N VAL A 57 -12.53 -27.01 11.07
CA VAL A 57 -12.99 -25.75 10.48
C VAL A 57 -14.49 -25.59 10.68
N GLN A 58 -14.89 -24.48 11.30
CA GLN A 58 -16.28 -24.09 11.45
C GLN A 58 -16.50 -22.73 10.81
N VAL A 59 -17.49 -22.63 9.94
CA VAL A 59 -17.87 -21.38 9.28
C VAL A 59 -19.21 -20.93 9.82
N ASN A 60 -19.27 -19.67 10.24
CA ASN A 60 -20.48 -19.02 10.72
C ASN A 60 -20.79 -17.81 9.82
N PRO A 61 -22.03 -17.28 9.84
CA PRO A 61 -22.33 -16.03 9.16
C PRO A 61 -21.35 -14.92 9.58
N GLY A 62 -20.52 -14.45 8.64
CA GLY A 62 -19.55 -13.38 8.85
C GLY A 62 -18.20 -13.79 9.48
N GLY A 63 -17.98 -15.06 9.83
CA GLY A 63 -16.75 -15.45 10.52
C GLY A 63 -16.36 -16.93 10.40
N ILE A 64 -15.17 -17.25 10.90
CA ILE A 64 -14.60 -18.60 10.91
C ILE A 64 -14.01 -18.91 12.30
N ALA A 65 -14.03 -20.19 12.66
CA ALA A 65 -13.27 -20.74 13.77
C ALA A 65 -12.44 -21.95 13.30
N LEU A 66 -11.19 -22.01 13.73
CA LEU A 66 -10.27 -23.11 13.49
C LEU A 66 -9.74 -23.64 14.83
N GLU A 67 -9.74 -24.95 15.02
CA GLU A 67 -9.09 -25.59 16.16
C GLU A 67 -8.10 -26.64 15.67
N GLY A 68 -6.88 -26.60 16.17
CA GLY A 68 -5.85 -27.58 15.82
C GLY A 68 -4.66 -27.53 16.75
N SER A 69 -3.59 -28.22 16.37
CA SER A 69 -2.33 -28.23 17.10
C SER A 69 -1.16 -28.37 16.15
N ILE A 70 -0.03 -27.79 16.56
CA ILE A 70 1.27 -27.96 15.91
C ILE A 70 2.22 -28.55 16.93
N THR A 71 2.91 -29.61 16.56
CA THR A 71 4.01 -30.17 17.33
C THR A 71 5.28 -29.44 16.93
N ILE A 72 5.97 -28.81 17.87
CA ILE A 72 7.26 -28.14 17.69
C ILE A 72 8.23 -28.80 18.66
N ASP A 73 9.31 -29.41 18.15
CA ASP A 73 10.30 -30.13 18.97
C ASP A 73 9.69 -31.19 19.90
N GLY A 74 8.67 -31.89 19.40
CA GLY A 74 7.95 -32.93 20.16
C GLY A 74 6.94 -32.40 21.18
N LEU A 75 6.83 -31.08 21.36
CA LEU A 75 5.78 -30.45 22.18
C LEU A 75 4.57 -30.12 21.31
N GLU A 76 3.41 -30.69 21.64
CA GLU A 76 2.14 -30.34 20.99
C GLU A 76 1.60 -29.02 21.56
N VAL A 77 1.35 -28.07 20.67
CA VAL A 77 0.96 -26.69 21.00
C VAL A 77 -0.37 -26.40 20.31
N PRO A 78 -1.48 -26.30 21.06
CA PRO A 78 -2.79 -26.10 20.48
C PRO A 78 -3.00 -24.65 20.04
N TYR A 79 -3.89 -24.44 19.08
CA TYR A 79 -4.41 -23.14 18.69
C TYR A 79 -5.94 -23.19 18.57
N ARG A 80 -6.60 -22.07 18.89
CA ARG A 80 -8.02 -21.84 18.61
C ARG A 80 -8.17 -20.46 18.00
N ILE A 81 -8.31 -20.44 16.69
CA ILE A 81 -8.37 -19.20 15.91
C ILE A 81 -9.81 -18.85 15.64
N THR A 82 -10.17 -17.59 15.87
CA THR A 82 -11.47 -17.03 15.48
C THR A 82 -11.25 -15.73 14.73
N GLY A 83 -12.08 -15.44 13.73
CA GLY A 83 -11.96 -14.20 13.00
C GLY A 83 -13.15 -13.87 12.11
N ASN A 84 -13.21 -12.61 11.68
CA ASN A 84 -14.23 -12.12 10.76
C ASN A 84 -13.75 -12.26 9.32
N ILE A 85 -14.65 -12.67 8.44
CA ILE A 85 -14.36 -12.82 7.01
C ILE A 85 -14.50 -11.45 6.33
N THR A 86 -13.50 -11.13 5.51
CA THR A 86 -13.45 -9.95 4.65
C THR A 86 -13.22 -10.38 3.21
N ARG A 87 -13.65 -9.55 2.25
CA ARG A 87 -13.28 -9.72 0.84
C ARG A 87 -11.88 -9.17 0.61
N SER A 88 -11.10 -9.84 -0.21
CA SER A 88 -9.77 -9.36 -0.59
C SER A 88 -9.84 -8.06 -1.38
N ALA A 89 -8.89 -7.17 -1.13
CA ALA A 89 -8.69 -5.92 -1.84
C ALA A 89 -7.97 -6.12 -3.17
N VAL A 90 -7.29 -7.26 -3.35
CA VAL A 90 -6.38 -7.50 -4.49
C VAL A 90 -6.75 -8.71 -5.34
N ASN A 91 -7.51 -9.67 -4.82
CA ASN A 91 -7.85 -10.91 -5.50
C ASN A 91 -9.32 -11.31 -5.27
N THR A 92 -10.14 -11.25 -6.30
CA THR A 92 -11.58 -11.56 -6.21
C THR A 92 -11.91 -13.00 -5.81
N ASP A 93 -10.95 -13.91 -5.90
CA ASP A 93 -11.12 -15.32 -5.53
C ASP A 93 -10.51 -15.66 -4.16
N ARG A 94 -10.21 -14.63 -3.36
CA ARG A 94 -9.70 -14.75 -1.99
C ARG A 94 -10.64 -14.07 -0.99
N LEU A 95 -10.90 -14.78 0.11
CA LEU A 95 -11.41 -14.18 1.35
C LEU A 95 -10.30 -14.15 2.39
N VAL A 96 -10.18 -13.04 3.09
CA VAL A 96 -9.15 -12.84 4.12
C VAL A 96 -9.83 -12.77 5.48
N VAL A 97 -9.19 -13.32 6.49
CA VAL A 97 -9.76 -13.40 7.83
C VAL A 97 -8.92 -12.58 8.79
N GLU A 98 -9.52 -11.56 9.39
CA GLU A 98 -8.95 -10.86 10.54
C GLU A 98 -9.10 -11.76 11.77
N ALA A 99 -8.03 -12.51 12.05
CA ALA A 99 -8.07 -13.65 12.94
C ALA A 99 -7.20 -13.48 14.18
N THR A 100 -7.59 -14.13 15.27
CA THR A 100 -6.85 -14.12 16.53
C THR A 100 -6.86 -15.52 17.13
N ASP A 101 -5.70 -15.98 17.63
CA ASP A 101 -5.62 -17.18 18.46
C ASP A 101 -6.08 -16.85 19.88
N THR A 102 -7.25 -17.39 20.25
CA THR A 102 -7.87 -17.20 21.57
C THR A 102 -7.16 -17.96 22.69
N LEU A 103 -6.27 -18.91 22.36
CA LEU A 103 -5.38 -19.56 23.32
C LEU A 103 -4.09 -18.78 23.55
N ASP A 104 -3.86 -17.72 22.77
CA ASP A 104 -2.70 -16.83 22.88
C ASP A 104 -1.33 -17.52 22.72
N ASN A 105 -1.29 -18.68 22.05
CA ASN A 105 -0.03 -19.37 21.75
C ASN A 105 0.62 -18.83 20.47
N TYR A 106 -0.21 -18.37 19.53
CA TYR A 106 0.23 -17.88 18.23
C TYR A 106 -0.21 -16.45 17.96
N GLU A 107 0.64 -15.70 17.27
CA GLU A 107 0.22 -14.53 16.51
C GLU A 107 -0.23 -15.01 15.12
N VAL A 108 -1.45 -14.66 14.71
CA VAL A 108 -1.96 -15.00 13.38
C VAL A 108 -1.52 -13.91 12.41
N VAL A 109 -0.59 -14.25 11.52
CA VAL A 109 -0.03 -13.31 10.54
C VAL A 109 -0.97 -13.17 9.33
N PHE A 110 -1.52 -14.29 8.88
CA PHE A 110 -2.39 -14.35 7.71
C PHE A 110 -3.28 -15.58 7.75
N LEU A 111 -4.57 -15.38 7.47
CA LEU A 111 -5.52 -16.45 7.25
C LEU A 111 -6.36 -16.11 6.02
N ALA A 112 -6.33 -17.00 5.03
CA ALA A 112 -7.11 -16.82 3.81
C ALA A 112 -7.78 -18.11 3.33
N LEU A 113 -8.92 -17.92 2.69
CA LEU A 113 -9.71 -18.93 2.00
C LEU A 113 -9.70 -18.59 0.52
N GLU A 114 -9.04 -19.41 -0.28
CA GLU A 114 -8.88 -19.20 -1.71
C GLU A 114 -9.68 -20.23 -2.50
N GLN A 115 -10.25 -19.82 -3.62
CA GLN A 115 -10.86 -20.69 -4.63
C GLN A 115 -10.36 -20.29 -6.03
N GLY A 116 -10.64 -21.09 -7.05
CA GLY A 116 -10.32 -20.73 -8.45
C GLY A 116 -9.68 -21.86 -9.23
N GLU A 117 -9.43 -21.66 -10.53
CA GLU A 117 -8.97 -22.73 -11.42
C GLU A 117 -7.49 -23.09 -11.27
N ALA A 118 -6.69 -22.31 -10.51
CA ALA A 118 -5.25 -22.52 -10.34
C ALA A 118 -4.73 -22.10 -8.95
N VAL A 119 -5.33 -22.58 -7.86
CA VAL A 119 -4.84 -22.28 -6.50
C VAL A 119 -3.72 -23.24 -6.10
N ALA A 120 -2.49 -22.74 -5.98
CA ALA A 120 -1.31 -23.54 -5.63
C ALA A 120 -0.72 -23.15 -4.25
N PRO A 121 -0.13 -24.09 -3.50
CA PRO A 121 0.56 -23.78 -2.26
C PRO A 121 1.81 -22.94 -2.55
N PHE A 122 2.05 -21.89 -1.75
CA PHE A 122 3.19 -21.00 -1.98
C PHE A 122 4.51 -21.66 -1.61
N PHE A 123 4.54 -22.55 -0.61
CA PHE A 123 5.80 -23.09 -0.13
C PHE A 123 6.16 -24.47 -0.75
N THR A 124 5.38 -24.95 -1.72
CA THR A 124 5.64 -26.23 -2.39
C THR A 124 5.94 -26.06 -3.87
N ASP A 125 6.99 -26.71 -4.36
CA ASP A 125 7.29 -26.79 -5.81
C ASP A 125 6.53 -27.91 -6.53
N SER A 126 5.81 -28.77 -5.79
CA SER A 126 5.39 -30.10 -6.27
C SER A 126 3.92 -30.43 -6.10
N ALA A 127 3.07 -29.49 -5.67
CA ALA A 127 1.66 -29.77 -5.45
C ALA A 127 0.85 -29.50 -6.74
N PRO A 128 -0.09 -30.39 -7.10
CA PRO A 128 -1.02 -30.09 -8.19
C PRO A 128 -1.83 -28.85 -7.83
N GLU A 129 -2.11 -28.02 -8.84
CA GLU A 129 -3.07 -26.92 -8.70
C GLU A 129 -4.39 -27.46 -8.14
N THR A 130 -4.92 -26.75 -7.15
CA THR A 130 -6.16 -27.10 -6.47
C THR A 130 -7.24 -26.08 -6.80
N VAL A 131 -8.50 -26.47 -6.60
CA VAL A 131 -9.63 -25.56 -6.78
C VAL A 131 -9.97 -24.74 -5.54
N ALA A 132 -9.40 -25.10 -4.39
CA ALA A 132 -9.67 -24.46 -3.11
C ALA A 132 -8.56 -24.74 -2.08
N MET A 133 -8.18 -23.72 -1.31
CA MET A 133 -7.12 -23.83 -0.30
C MET A 133 -7.38 -22.92 0.90
N LEU A 134 -7.07 -23.42 2.09
CA LEU A 134 -6.95 -22.63 3.31
C LEU A 134 -5.46 -22.37 3.57
N ARG A 135 -5.08 -21.10 3.66
CA ARG A 135 -3.73 -20.67 4.08
C ARG A 135 -3.81 -20.13 5.49
N LEU A 136 -3.06 -20.73 6.42
CA LEU A 136 -2.93 -20.27 7.80
C LEU A 136 -1.44 -20.08 8.11
N TYR A 137 -1.03 -18.83 8.25
CA TYR A 137 0.34 -18.44 8.60
C TYR A 137 0.35 -17.80 9.97
N MET A 138 1.23 -18.28 10.83
CA MET A 138 1.28 -17.95 12.25
C MET A 138 2.71 -17.80 12.73
N ARG A 139 2.88 -17.18 13.88
CA ARG A 139 4.16 -17.04 14.56
C ARG A 139 3.99 -17.52 16.00
N ASP A 140 4.76 -18.53 16.41
CA ASP A 140 4.75 -19.02 17.79
C ASP A 140 5.33 -17.94 18.71
N LYS A 141 4.54 -17.46 19.66
CA LYS A 141 4.94 -16.36 20.54
C LYS A 141 6.11 -16.70 21.48
N ARG A 142 6.38 -17.99 21.67
CA ARG A 142 7.43 -18.48 22.60
C ARG A 142 8.79 -18.58 21.92
N THR A 143 8.78 -18.93 20.62
CA THR A 143 9.98 -19.25 19.86
C THR A 143 10.23 -18.29 18.70
N ASP A 144 9.27 -17.44 18.37
CA ASP A 144 9.24 -16.61 17.15
C ASP A 144 9.26 -17.44 15.84
N THR A 145 9.02 -18.75 15.95
CA THR A 145 8.99 -19.66 14.79
C THR A 145 7.80 -19.30 13.91
N PHE A 146 8.08 -18.98 12.65
CA PHE A 146 7.04 -18.86 11.64
C PHE A 146 6.53 -20.26 11.26
N VAL A 147 5.21 -20.40 11.26
CA VAL A 147 4.49 -21.65 11.01
C VAL A 147 3.53 -21.41 9.85
N VAL A 148 3.63 -22.26 8.84
CA VAL A 148 2.78 -22.23 7.66
C VAL A 148 1.94 -23.50 7.60
N GLN A 149 0.65 -23.36 7.33
CA GLN A 149 -0.23 -24.44 6.92
C GLN A 149 -0.98 -24.05 5.64
N GLU A 150 -0.85 -24.86 4.60
CA GLU A 150 -1.55 -24.71 3.33
C GLU A 150 -2.33 -25.99 3.07
N LEU A 151 -3.65 -25.93 3.26
CA LEU A 151 -4.50 -27.10 3.36
C LEU A 151 -5.50 -27.14 2.20
N SER A 152 -5.56 -28.29 1.54
CA SER A 152 -6.57 -28.59 0.53
C SER A 152 -7.14 -29.98 0.77
N SER A 153 -8.44 -30.04 1.03
CA SER A 153 -9.17 -31.29 1.22
C SER A 153 -10.65 -31.08 0.88
N PRO A 154 -11.44 -32.16 0.65
CA PRO A 154 -12.88 -32.03 0.40
C PRO A 154 -13.64 -31.28 1.52
N LEU A 155 -13.19 -31.41 2.77
CA LEU A 155 -13.76 -30.71 3.92
C LEU A 155 -13.44 -29.21 3.87
N ILE A 156 -12.18 -28.85 3.58
CA ILE A 156 -11.76 -27.47 3.39
C ILE A 156 -12.54 -26.83 2.23
N THR A 157 -12.66 -27.52 1.09
CA THR A 157 -13.46 -27.06 -0.05
C THR A 157 -14.92 -26.78 0.32
N LYS A 158 -15.52 -27.63 1.17
CA LYS A 158 -16.89 -27.42 1.67
C LYS A 158 -16.98 -26.18 2.56
N ALA A 159 -16.04 -26.00 3.48
CA ALA A 159 -15.97 -24.84 4.35
C ALA A 159 -15.78 -23.54 3.55
N ILE A 160 -14.90 -23.53 2.54
CA ILE A 160 -14.69 -22.38 1.66
C ILE A 160 -15.98 -22.02 0.92
N LYS A 161 -16.68 -23.00 0.34
CA LYS A 161 -17.98 -22.76 -0.32
C LYS A 161 -19.03 -22.19 0.62
N GLU A 162 -19.02 -22.58 1.89
CA GLU A 162 -19.91 -22.02 2.91
C GLU A 162 -19.52 -20.58 3.28
N ALA A 163 -18.22 -20.30 3.43
CA ALA A 163 -17.71 -18.95 3.70
C ALA A 163 -18.09 -17.97 2.58
N TRP A 164 -17.96 -18.39 1.32
CA TRP A 164 -18.38 -17.60 0.16
C TRP A 164 -19.86 -17.25 0.12
N ARG A 165 -20.73 -18.11 0.67
CA ARG A 165 -22.17 -17.81 0.78
C ARG A 165 -22.44 -16.67 1.75
N PHE A 166 -21.59 -16.50 2.76
CA PHE A 166 -21.74 -15.48 3.79
C PHE A 166 -20.92 -14.21 3.53
N SER A 167 -20.05 -14.20 2.52
CA SER A 167 -19.12 -13.09 2.27
C SER A 167 -19.63 -12.02 1.30
N ALA A 168 -20.82 -12.20 0.71
CA ALA A 168 -21.35 -11.27 -0.30
C ALA A 168 -21.38 -9.81 0.18
N ASP A 169 -21.77 -9.60 1.44
CA ASP A 169 -21.85 -8.28 2.09
C ASP A 169 -20.66 -7.99 3.03
N ALA A 170 -19.62 -8.84 3.02
CA ALA A 170 -18.45 -8.64 3.86
C ALA A 170 -17.67 -7.37 3.42
N PRO A 171 -17.09 -6.62 4.38
CA PRO A 171 -16.24 -5.50 4.05
C PRO A 171 -15.02 -5.96 3.25
N VAL A 172 -14.48 -5.06 2.43
CA VAL A 172 -13.19 -5.26 1.77
C VAL A 172 -12.10 -4.98 2.80
N ASN A 173 -11.10 -5.85 2.89
CA ASN A 173 -9.95 -5.67 3.79
C ASN A 173 -9.01 -4.55 3.30
N THR A 174 -7.96 -4.29 4.08
CA THR A 174 -6.83 -3.47 3.65
C THR A 174 -5.83 -4.33 2.86
N VAL A 175 -5.09 -3.71 1.95
CA VAL A 175 -3.96 -4.37 1.26
C VAL A 175 -2.93 -4.91 2.27
N GLU A 176 -2.68 -4.16 3.35
CA GLU A 176 -1.81 -4.58 4.46
C GLU A 176 -2.19 -5.94 5.06
N ALA A 177 -3.49 -6.26 5.13
CA ALA A 177 -3.94 -7.55 5.64
C ALA A 177 -3.39 -8.74 4.82
N GLU A 178 -3.09 -8.52 3.54
CA GLU A 178 -2.70 -9.57 2.58
C GLU A 178 -1.19 -9.71 2.36
N LEU A 179 -0.41 -8.69 2.71
CA LEU A 179 1.04 -8.65 2.51
C LEU A 179 1.78 -9.43 3.62
N TRP A 180 1.39 -10.69 3.85
CA TRP A 180 1.95 -11.52 4.93
C TRP A 180 3.48 -11.62 4.87
N HIS A 181 4.06 -11.64 3.68
CA HIS A 181 5.50 -11.79 3.48
C HIS A 181 6.27 -10.64 4.10
N ALA A 182 5.83 -9.41 3.89
CA ALA A 182 6.49 -8.22 4.40
C ALA A 182 6.27 -8.00 5.91
N LYS A 183 5.36 -8.77 6.56
CA LYS A 183 5.21 -8.83 8.03
C LYS A 183 6.19 -9.80 8.69
N VAL A 184 6.77 -10.71 7.91
CA VAL A 184 7.56 -11.84 8.41
C VAL A 184 9.02 -11.75 7.99
N TYR A 185 9.27 -11.31 6.76
CA TYR A 185 10.58 -11.31 6.14
C TYR A 185 11.07 -9.89 5.94
N GLU A 186 12.36 -9.69 6.20
CA GLU A 186 13.07 -8.50 5.75
C GLU A 186 13.39 -8.63 4.25
N PRO A 187 13.38 -7.52 3.50
CA PRO A 187 13.73 -7.54 2.09
C PRO A 187 15.23 -7.84 1.89
N VAL A 188 15.57 -8.57 0.84
CA VAL A 188 16.96 -8.84 0.46
C VAL A 188 17.59 -7.71 -0.34
N THR A 189 16.78 -7.00 -1.13
CA THR A 189 17.22 -5.82 -1.89
C THR A 189 16.13 -4.78 -1.92
N VAL A 190 16.59 -3.53 -2.01
CA VAL A 190 15.79 -2.34 -2.18
C VAL A 190 16.51 -1.52 -3.25
N GLU A 191 15.88 -1.38 -4.41
CA GLU A 191 16.51 -0.81 -5.60
C GLU A 191 15.71 0.38 -6.13
N GLU A 192 16.45 1.40 -6.60
CA GLU A 192 15.93 2.50 -7.42
C GLU A 192 16.46 2.31 -8.84
N ILE A 193 15.57 2.22 -9.81
CA ILE A 193 15.89 1.98 -11.21
C ILE A 193 15.23 3.04 -12.08
N ASP A 194 16.04 3.80 -12.81
CA ASP A 194 15.53 4.70 -13.84
C ASP A 194 15.01 3.89 -15.03
N VAL A 195 13.70 3.91 -15.24
CA VAL A 195 12.99 3.17 -16.30
C VAL A 195 12.35 4.12 -17.30
N THR A 196 12.89 5.34 -17.40
CA THR A 196 12.40 6.36 -18.33
C THR A 196 12.32 5.79 -19.74
N PRO A 197 11.13 5.80 -20.38
CA PRO A 197 11.01 5.38 -21.77
C PRO A 197 11.95 6.21 -22.64
N VAL A 198 12.71 5.56 -23.53
CA VAL A 198 13.57 6.25 -24.49
C VAL A 198 12.67 7.02 -25.46
N GLN A 199 12.35 8.27 -25.12
CA GLN A 199 11.65 9.18 -26.03
C GLN A 199 12.67 9.98 -26.84
N ALA A 200 12.28 10.37 -28.06
CA ALA A 200 13.00 11.39 -28.81
C ALA A 200 13.05 12.66 -27.95
N THR A 201 14.25 13.18 -27.69
CA THR A 201 14.47 14.40 -26.91
C THR A 201 13.70 15.58 -27.49
N ASN A 202 12.49 15.81 -26.99
CA ASN A 202 11.76 17.05 -27.21
C ASN A 202 12.13 17.99 -26.07
N PHE A 203 12.78 19.11 -26.37
CA PHE A 203 13.16 20.15 -25.39
C PHE A 203 11.98 20.74 -24.59
N ARG A 204 10.75 20.35 -24.92
CA ARG A 204 9.47 20.90 -24.45
C ARG A 204 8.89 20.15 -23.25
N THR A 205 9.36 18.92 -23.05
CA THR A 205 8.83 18.00 -22.06
C THR A 205 10.00 17.31 -21.36
N TYR A 206 9.91 17.25 -20.04
CA TYR A 206 10.73 16.37 -19.23
C TYR A 206 9.81 15.27 -18.70
N ASP A 207 10.20 14.02 -18.92
CA ASP A 207 9.43 12.86 -18.51
C ASP A 207 10.43 11.82 -17.98
N ARG A 208 10.39 11.56 -16.68
CA ARG A 208 11.29 10.61 -16.01
C ARG A 208 10.48 9.67 -15.13
N THR A 209 10.66 8.37 -15.31
CA THR A 209 9.99 7.35 -14.50
C THR A 209 11.01 6.57 -13.70
N ILE A 210 10.82 6.50 -12.39
CA ILE A 210 11.67 5.76 -11.46
C ILE A 210 10.86 4.57 -10.92
N LEU A 211 11.43 3.38 -11.03
CA LEU A 211 10.94 2.17 -10.39
C LEU A 211 11.66 1.99 -9.06
N TYR A 212 10.89 1.96 -7.98
CA TYR A 212 11.33 1.50 -6.68
C TYR A 212 10.90 0.05 -6.51
N ARG A 213 11.86 -0.83 -6.28
CA ARG A 213 11.63 -2.28 -6.17
C ARG A 213 12.14 -2.80 -4.84
N VAL A 214 11.25 -3.47 -4.11
CA VAL A 214 11.62 -4.25 -2.93
C VAL A 214 11.57 -5.72 -3.31
N THR A 215 12.62 -6.45 -2.99
CA THR A 215 12.73 -7.88 -3.30
C THR A 215 12.81 -8.69 -2.01
N TYR A 216 12.01 -9.73 -1.93
CA TYR A 216 12.06 -10.74 -0.87
C TYR A 216 12.48 -12.08 -1.46
N GLN A 217 13.21 -12.88 -0.68
CA GLN A 217 13.54 -14.26 -1.01
C GLN A 217 12.90 -15.16 0.04
N ILE A 218 11.95 -15.98 -0.38
CA ILE A 218 11.12 -16.78 0.52
C ILE A 218 11.07 -18.20 -0.02
N SER A 219 11.62 -19.15 0.73
CA SER A 219 11.63 -20.57 0.34
C SER A 219 12.13 -20.82 -1.10
N GLY A 220 13.19 -20.10 -1.52
CA GLY A 220 13.76 -20.20 -2.86
C GLY A 220 12.97 -19.49 -3.98
N LYS A 221 11.82 -18.89 -3.66
CA LYS A 221 11.03 -18.05 -4.56
C LYS A 221 11.38 -16.57 -4.37
N THR A 222 11.34 -15.82 -5.46
CA THR A 222 11.52 -14.36 -5.42
C THR A 222 10.16 -13.66 -5.44
N VAL A 223 9.93 -12.73 -4.51
CA VAL A 223 8.75 -11.87 -4.47
C VAL A 223 9.19 -10.43 -4.69
N TYR A 224 8.52 -9.72 -5.59
CA TYR A 224 8.75 -8.31 -5.87
C TYR A 224 7.56 -7.46 -5.42
N GLU A 225 7.87 -6.31 -4.83
CA GLU A 225 6.96 -5.17 -4.66
C GLU A 225 7.50 -4.04 -5.54
N ASP A 226 6.78 -3.72 -6.62
CA ASP A 226 7.12 -2.70 -7.60
C ASP A 226 6.26 -1.46 -7.38
N PHE A 227 6.91 -0.30 -7.29
CA PHE A 227 6.26 0.99 -7.18
C PHE A 227 6.90 1.98 -8.15
N ARG A 228 6.17 2.44 -9.16
CA ARG A 228 6.69 3.34 -10.19
C ARG A 228 6.15 4.75 -10.01
N VAL A 229 7.08 5.69 -9.91
CA VAL A 229 6.78 7.12 -9.79
C VAL A 229 7.23 7.85 -11.04
N ARG A 230 6.32 8.57 -11.68
CA ARG A 230 6.60 9.40 -12.85
C ARG A 230 6.68 10.87 -12.45
N HIS A 231 7.68 11.53 -13.00
CA HIS A 231 7.98 12.94 -12.88
C HIS A 231 7.85 13.57 -14.25
N TYR A 232 6.85 14.43 -14.41
CA TYR A 232 6.55 15.03 -15.71
C TYR A 232 6.50 16.55 -15.59
N LEU A 233 7.18 17.25 -16.51
CA LEU A 233 7.14 18.70 -16.66
C LEU A 233 6.92 19.05 -18.13
N GLN A 234 5.98 19.95 -18.39
CA GLN A 234 5.70 20.47 -19.73
C GLN A 234 5.55 21.99 -19.72
N CYS A 235 5.97 22.62 -20.81
CA CYS A 235 5.84 24.05 -21.01
C CYS A 235 5.70 24.33 -22.51
N PRO A 236 4.92 25.35 -22.93
CA PRO A 236 4.84 25.73 -24.33
C PRO A 236 6.20 26.06 -24.92
N THR A 237 6.35 25.86 -26.23
CA THR A 237 7.61 26.21 -26.93
C THR A 237 7.94 27.68 -26.91
N VAL A 238 6.88 28.50 -26.85
CA VAL A 238 6.96 29.93 -26.99
C VAL A 238 6.07 30.54 -25.93
N ILE A 239 6.61 31.46 -25.15
CA ILE A 239 5.87 32.29 -24.21
C ILE A 239 5.99 33.73 -24.70
N THR A 240 4.89 34.28 -25.23
CA THR A 240 4.88 35.64 -25.79
C THR A 240 4.66 36.70 -24.71
N ILE A 241 3.68 36.48 -23.84
CA ILE A 241 3.37 37.39 -22.74
C ILE A 241 3.43 36.59 -21.44
N GLN A 242 2.51 35.63 -21.31
CA GLN A 242 2.37 34.75 -20.17
C GLN A 242 1.79 33.42 -20.64
N GLU A 243 2.34 32.29 -20.19
CA GLU A 243 1.83 30.96 -20.53
C GLU A 243 1.96 30.00 -19.35
N GLU A 244 1.12 28.96 -19.34
CA GLU A 244 1.04 27.97 -18.28
C GLU A 244 2.02 26.82 -18.53
N CYS A 245 2.78 26.45 -17.50
CA CYS A 245 3.68 25.31 -17.51
C CYS A 245 3.33 24.39 -16.34
N GLY A 246 3.19 23.10 -16.61
CA GLY A 246 2.63 22.12 -15.68
C GLY A 246 3.65 21.05 -15.28
N ALA A 247 3.64 20.67 -14.01
CA ALA A 247 4.40 19.56 -13.45
C ALA A 247 3.49 18.57 -12.71
N VAL A 248 3.78 17.28 -12.86
CA VAL A 248 3.02 16.17 -12.27
C VAL A 248 3.98 15.22 -11.56
N LEU A 249 3.59 14.77 -10.38
CA LEU A 249 4.14 13.61 -9.69
C LEU A 249 3.02 12.57 -9.59
N GLU A 250 3.21 11.41 -10.20
CA GLU A 250 2.17 10.38 -10.22
C GLU A 250 2.71 8.97 -9.99
N ILE A 251 1.93 8.14 -9.30
CA ILE A 251 2.15 6.71 -9.19
C ILE A 251 1.55 6.07 -10.44
N VAL A 252 2.38 5.49 -11.30
CA VAL A 252 1.95 4.87 -12.56
C VAL A 252 1.81 3.35 -12.47
N GLU A 253 2.41 2.74 -11.44
CA GLU A 253 2.31 1.31 -11.17
C GLU A 253 2.53 1.07 -9.69
N ASP A 254 1.68 0.25 -9.08
CA ASP A 254 1.86 -0.31 -7.75
C ASP A 254 1.45 -1.78 -7.84
N ARG A 255 2.33 -2.72 -7.53
CA ARG A 255 1.99 -4.15 -7.59
C ARG A 255 2.97 -5.02 -6.82
N SER A 256 2.46 -6.13 -6.32
CA SER A 256 3.28 -7.26 -5.87
C SER A 256 3.16 -8.41 -6.85
N TRP A 257 4.25 -9.16 -7.07
CA TRP A 257 4.25 -10.32 -7.96
C TRP A 257 5.42 -11.26 -7.70
N SER A 258 5.33 -12.50 -8.17
CA SER A 258 6.42 -13.47 -8.16
C SER A 258 6.59 -14.12 -9.52
N PRO A 259 7.80 -14.13 -10.13
CA PRO A 259 8.04 -14.91 -11.35
C PRO A 259 7.96 -16.42 -11.10
N ASN A 260 8.21 -16.85 -9.88
CA ASN A 260 8.24 -18.26 -9.49
C ASN A 260 6.89 -18.75 -8.93
N ASP A 261 5.91 -17.85 -8.83
CA ASP A 261 4.56 -18.16 -8.35
C ASP A 261 3.55 -17.21 -9.04
N PRO A 262 3.04 -17.59 -10.22
CA PRO A 262 2.14 -16.74 -11.01
C PRO A 262 0.83 -16.36 -10.28
N ASN A 263 0.45 -17.13 -9.26
CA ASN A 263 -0.74 -16.88 -8.45
C ASN A 263 -0.44 -15.97 -7.25
N PHE A 264 0.84 -15.64 -7.02
CA PHE A 264 1.25 -14.65 -6.05
C PHE A 264 1.25 -13.26 -6.68
N GLY A 265 0.54 -12.33 -6.03
CA GLY A 265 0.59 -10.93 -6.36
C GLY A 265 -0.77 -10.24 -6.31
N GLY A 266 -0.74 -8.94 -6.57
CA GLY A 266 -1.90 -8.08 -6.57
C GLY A 266 -1.55 -6.69 -7.12
N PRO A 267 -2.55 -5.88 -7.50
CA PRO A 267 -2.35 -4.55 -8.07
C PRO A 267 -2.00 -3.48 -7.01
N ALA A 268 -1.44 -3.88 -5.87
CA ALA A 268 -1.08 -2.97 -4.80
C ALA A 268 0.06 -3.53 -3.94
N THR A 269 0.79 -2.61 -3.31
CA THR A 269 1.76 -2.87 -2.24
C THR A 269 1.38 -2.05 -1.01
N PHE A 270 2.20 -2.09 0.06
CA PHE A 270 2.02 -1.16 1.19
C PHE A 270 2.75 0.17 0.95
N THR A 271 3.38 0.37 -0.20
CA THR A 271 4.20 1.55 -0.39
C THR A 271 3.34 2.81 -0.37
N GLU A 272 3.70 3.72 0.52
CA GLU A 272 3.11 5.04 0.63
C GLU A 272 4.11 6.12 0.26
N MET A 273 3.69 7.06 -0.57
CA MET A 273 4.39 8.32 -0.82
C MET A 273 3.80 9.42 0.06
N ARG A 274 4.65 10.11 0.82
CA ARG A 274 4.29 11.18 1.76
C ARG A 274 5.16 12.42 1.57
N GLU A 275 4.75 13.52 2.22
CA GLU A 275 5.54 14.77 2.29
C GLU A 275 5.93 15.33 0.92
N ALA A 276 5.04 15.15 -0.06
CA ALA A 276 5.34 15.44 -1.45
C ALA A 276 5.36 16.96 -1.72
N GLU A 277 6.27 17.41 -2.58
CA GLU A 277 6.54 18.81 -2.87
C GLU A 277 6.94 18.97 -4.34
N ILE A 278 6.40 20.00 -5.02
CA ILE A 278 6.75 20.39 -6.39
C ILE A 278 7.27 21.82 -6.40
N ASN A 279 8.42 22.03 -7.03
CA ASN A 279 9.13 23.30 -7.09
C ASN A 279 9.38 23.72 -8.51
N PHE A 280 9.29 25.01 -8.76
CA PHE A 280 9.58 25.63 -10.04
C PHE A 280 10.66 26.69 -9.88
N ALA A 281 11.53 26.78 -10.89
CA ALA A 281 12.52 27.84 -11.02
C ALA A 281 12.63 28.30 -12.47
N THR A 282 12.63 29.62 -12.69
CA THR A 282 12.79 30.23 -14.01
C THR A 282 14.15 30.88 -14.17
N ASP A 283 14.64 30.94 -15.42
CA ASP A 283 15.84 31.69 -15.79
C ASP A 283 15.76 33.20 -15.49
N ALA A 284 16.91 33.86 -15.56
CA ALA A 284 16.99 35.30 -15.31
C ALA A 284 16.20 36.04 -16.39
N GLY A 285 15.38 37.00 -15.95
CA GLY A 285 14.52 37.77 -16.85
C GLY A 285 13.08 37.28 -16.97
N ASP A 286 12.77 36.15 -16.33
CA ASP A 286 11.43 35.56 -16.28
C ASP A 286 10.97 35.49 -14.82
N TYR A 287 9.67 35.31 -14.60
CA TYR A 287 9.09 35.24 -13.27
C TYR A 287 7.83 34.37 -13.23
N ILE A 288 7.49 33.93 -12.03
CA ILE A 288 6.27 33.18 -11.74
C ILE A 288 5.21 34.18 -11.27
N GLN A 289 4.13 34.30 -12.01
CA GLN A 289 3.05 35.25 -11.74
C GLN A 289 1.94 34.64 -10.89
N SER A 290 1.60 33.40 -11.16
CA SER A 290 0.64 32.66 -10.36
C SER A 290 0.98 31.19 -10.36
N ALA A 291 0.51 30.49 -9.34
CA ALA A 291 0.59 29.04 -9.27
C ALA A 291 -0.80 28.46 -9.03
N TYR A 292 -1.03 27.31 -9.64
CA TYR A 292 -2.20 26.48 -9.47
C TYR A 292 -1.77 25.10 -9.06
N TRP A 293 -2.56 24.43 -8.23
CA TRP A 293 -2.25 23.05 -7.85
C TRP A 293 -3.49 22.29 -7.43
N GLY A 294 -3.36 20.97 -7.51
CA GLY A 294 -4.35 20.00 -7.13
C GLY A 294 -3.77 18.60 -7.10
N GLY A 295 -4.65 17.60 -7.13
CA GLY A 295 -4.29 16.19 -7.12
C GLY A 295 -5.35 15.34 -6.44
N ALA A 296 -5.07 14.05 -6.36
CA ALA A 296 -5.85 13.06 -5.63
C ALA A 296 -4.93 12.35 -4.62
N TRP A 297 -5.25 12.44 -3.33
CA TRP A 297 -4.50 11.80 -2.23
C TRP A 297 -5.42 11.46 -1.05
N LYS A 298 -4.96 10.58 -0.16
CA LYS A 298 -5.64 10.21 1.10
C LYS A 298 -5.00 10.97 2.27
N ASN A 299 -5.75 11.29 3.33
CA ASN A 299 -5.21 11.91 4.55
C ASN A 299 -5.12 10.90 5.69
N LYS A 300 -3.97 10.81 6.38
CA LYS A 300 -3.81 10.01 7.61
C LYS A 300 -4.49 10.70 8.81
N GLY A 301 -5.68 10.24 9.20
CA GLY A 301 -6.39 10.68 10.40
C GLY A 301 -7.08 12.05 10.31
N SER A 302 -7.70 12.49 11.41
CA SER A 302 -8.48 13.73 11.51
C SER A 302 -7.61 14.91 11.96
N VAL A 303 -6.75 15.43 11.09
CA VAL A 303 -5.90 16.59 11.42
C VAL A 303 -5.91 17.62 10.30
N ASN A 304 -5.81 18.89 10.71
CA ASN A 304 -5.94 20.09 9.89
C ASN A 304 -5.06 20.06 8.63
N PHE A 305 -5.70 20.36 7.51
CA PHE A 305 -5.07 20.59 6.22
C PHE A 305 -4.23 21.87 6.23
N SER A 306 -2.98 21.77 5.77
CA SER A 306 -2.19 22.93 5.35
C SER A 306 -1.32 22.53 4.17
N VAL A 307 -1.63 23.04 2.97
CA VAL A 307 -0.62 23.13 1.91
C VAL A 307 0.33 24.25 2.29
N ARG A 308 1.62 23.93 2.41
CA ARG A 308 2.66 24.90 2.72
C ARG A 308 3.16 25.44 1.38
N LEU A 309 2.86 26.70 1.11
CA LEU A 309 3.47 27.41 -0.01
C LEU A 309 4.81 27.96 0.47
N GLY A 310 5.87 27.13 0.41
CA GLY A 310 7.27 27.52 0.23
C GLY A 310 8.33 27.00 1.23
N TYR A 311 9.56 27.52 1.06
CA TYR A 311 10.88 26.92 1.33
C TYR A 311 11.07 25.54 0.73
N SER A 312 11.45 25.57 -0.54
CA SER A 312 11.82 24.39 -1.27
C SER A 312 13.29 24.09 -1.27
N PHE A 313 13.62 22.80 -1.41
CA PHE A 313 15.00 22.35 -1.53
C PHE A 313 15.70 23.10 -2.69
N LYS A 314 16.98 23.40 -2.49
CA LYS A 314 17.76 24.19 -3.45
C LYS A 314 17.80 23.47 -4.80
N LEU A 315 17.21 24.06 -5.83
CA LEU A 315 17.49 23.69 -7.20
C LEU A 315 18.90 24.19 -7.57
N PRO A 316 19.67 23.47 -8.41
CA PRO A 316 21.08 23.77 -8.69
C PRO A 316 21.38 25.20 -9.17
N LEU A 317 20.37 25.95 -9.63
CA LEU A 317 20.55 27.25 -10.27
C LEU A 317 20.16 28.48 -9.43
N LEU A 318 19.45 28.38 -8.30
CA LEU A 318 19.03 29.59 -7.55
C LEU A 318 18.93 29.40 -6.01
N PRO A 319 19.46 30.33 -5.18
CA PRO A 319 19.66 30.12 -3.74
C PRO A 319 18.51 30.52 -2.78
N LEU A 320 17.38 31.08 -3.23
CA LEU A 320 16.35 31.63 -2.32
C LEU A 320 14.90 31.32 -2.76
N SER A 321 14.07 30.84 -1.83
CA SER A 321 12.61 30.66 -1.99
C SER A 321 11.87 31.24 -0.75
N LEU A 322 10.64 31.76 -0.92
CA LEU A 322 9.85 32.46 0.12
C LEU A 322 8.48 31.76 0.36
N SER A 323 7.89 31.88 1.57
CA SER A 323 6.65 31.18 1.99
C SER A 323 5.75 31.89 3.02
N PHE A 324 4.41 31.71 2.95
CA PHE A 324 3.39 32.26 3.90
C PHE A 324 2.14 31.33 4.04
N SER A 325 1.32 31.46 5.11
CA SER A 325 0.22 30.52 5.49
C SER A 325 -1.16 31.14 5.81
N THR A 326 -2.27 30.44 5.49
CA THR A 326 -3.64 30.63 6.04
C THR A 326 -4.36 29.27 6.22
N GLY A 327 -5.35 29.11 7.13
CA GLY A 327 -5.92 27.80 7.50
C GLY A 327 -7.42 27.74 7.84
N TYR A 328 -8.05 26.56 7.67
CA TYR A 328 -9.44 26.19 8.04
C TYR A 328 -9.59 24.67 8.32
N LYS A 329 -10.75 24.21 8.86
CA LYS A 329 -11.01 22.88 9.46
C LYS A 329 -11.98 21.98 8.64
N SER A 330 -11.60 20.71 8.41
CA SER A 330 -12.35 19.44 8.68
C SER A 330 -11.66 18.24 8.00
N SER A 331 -11.90 17.01 8.48
CA SER A 331 -11.36 15.75 7.92
C SER A 331 -12.37 15.07 7.01
N GLU A 332 -12.00 14.75 5.77
CA GLU A 332 -12.80 13.95 4.83
C GLU A 332 -11.85 13.29 3.80
N GLN A 333 -12.24 12.14 3.22
CA GLN A 333 -11.61 11.64 1.99
C GLN A 333 -11.84 12.71 0.91
N VAL A 334 -10.78 13.23 0.29
CA VAL A 334 -10.93 14.31 -0.68
C VAL A 334 -10.74 13.76 -2.09
N ALA A 335 -11.84 13.32 -2.70
CA ALA A 335 -11.89 12.95 -4.11
C ALA A 335 -11.66 14.21 -4.96
N SER A 336 -10.40 14.48 -5.30
CA SER A 336 -9.92 15.69 -5.98
C SER A 336 -10.24 16.99 -5.21
N GLU A 337 -9.22 17.62 -4.60
CA GLU A 337 -9.42 19.00 -4.13
C GLU A 337 -9.64 19.92 -5.33
N GLY A 338 -10.63 20.81 -5.22
CA GLY A 338 -10.82 21.89 -6.18
C GLY A 338 -9.52 22.68 -6.35
N SER A 339 -9.13 22.90 -7.60
CA SER A 339 -7.90 23.60 -7.96
C SER A 339 -7.78 24.94 -7.21
N LYS A 340 -6.61 25.17 -6.62
CA LYS A 340 -6.32 26.43 -5.90
C LYS A 340 -5.47 27.30 -6.80
N ARG A 341 -5.73 28.62 -6.81
CA ARG A 341 -4.92 29.62 -7.52
C ARG A 341 -4.33 30.60 -6.53
N TYR A 342 -3.04 30.87 -6.65
CA TYR A 342 -2.35 31.91 -5.91
C TYR A 342 -1.67 32.87 -6.88
N THR A 343 -1.94 34.17 -6.74
CA THR A 343 -1.20 35.21 -7.45
C THR A 343 0.04 35.55 -6.63
N VAL A 344 1.21 35.40 -7.24
CA VAL A 344 2.49 35.72 -6.64
C VAL A 344 2.68 37.25 -6.67
N PRO A 345 2.94 37.90 -5.53
CA PRO A 345 3.13 39.34 -5.49
C PRO A 345 4.42 39.70 -6.25
N ASN A 346 4.26 40.30 -7.42
CA ASN A 346 5.33 40.89 -8.21
C ASN A 346 5.07 42.40 -8.24
N SER A 347 5.81 43.18 -7.47
CA SER A 347 5.60 44.63 -7.33
C SER A 347 6.94 45.38 -7.25
N ASN A 348 6.97 46.62 -7.72
CA ASN A 348 8.13 47.52 -7.60
C ASN A 348 9.47 46.95 -8.14
N GLY A 349 9.43 46.12 -9.20
CA GLY A 349 10.62 45.52 -9.80
C GLY A 349 11.15 44.26 -9.08
N GLU A 350 10.47 43.80 -8.03
CA GLU A 350 10.73 42.51 -7.40
C GLU A 350 9.93 41.42 -8.11
N TYR A 351 10.66 40.46 -8.70
CA TYR A 351 10.11 39.37 -9.49
C TYR A 351 10.46 38.02 -8.85
N VAL A 352 9.45 37.22 -8.55
CA VAL A 352 9.64 35.90 -7.95
C VAL A 352 10.00 34.90 -9.04
N ARG A 353 11.18 34.29 -8.92
CA ARG A 353 11.71 33.31 -9.89
C ARG A 353 11.62 31.86 -9.42
N ASN A 354 11.31 31.67 -8.13
CA ASN A 354 11.23 30.37 -7.49
C ASN A 354 9.91 30.26 -6.74
N HIS A 355 9.18 29.17 -6.97
CA HIS A 355 7.93 28.90 -6.27
C HIS A 355 7.83 27.42 -5.91
N GLY A 356 7.38 27.12 -4.69
CA GLY A 356 7.28 25.75 -4.18
C GLY A 356 5.92 25.47 -3.59
N ILE A 357 5.39 24.29 -3.91
CA ILE A 357 4.09 23.78 -3.48
C ILE A 357 4.35 22.50 -2.71
N ALA A 358 4.27 22.56 -1.38
CA ALA A 358 4.36 21.39 -0.53
C ALA A 358 2.97 20.92 -0.10
N TYR A 359 2.68 19.66 -0.39
CA TYR A 359 1.46 18.98 0.02
C TYR A 359 1.53 18.65 1.53
N PRO A 360 0.39 18.46 2.19
CA PRO A 360 0.38 18.13 3.62
C PRO A 360 1.23 16.90 3.92
N THR A 361 1.95 16.88 5.05
CA THR A 361 2.69 15.68 5.49
C THR A 361 1.76 14.50 5.79
N THR A 362 0.46 14.77 5.98
CA THR A 362 -0.60 13.77 6.13
C THR A 362 -1.11 13.23 4.79
N ALA A 363 -0.76 13.86 3.67
CA ALA A 363 -1.14 13.39 2.35
C ALA A 363 -0.36 12.11 2.03
N ILE A 364 -1.11 11.08 1.68
CA ILE A 364 -0.62 9.76 1.30
C ILE A 364 -1.09 9.50 -0.12
N LEU A 365 -0.13 9.22 -1.00
CA LEU A 365 -0.40 8.64 -2.30
C LEU A 365 0.00 7.16 -2.22
N ASN A 366 -0.96 6.26 -2.39
CA ASN A 366 -0.75 4.82 -2.19
C ASN A 366 -1.62 3.93 -3.08
N ASP A 367 -2.27 4.48 -4.11
CA ASP A 367 -3.21 3.73 -4.94
C ASP A 367 -3.56 4.46 -6.25
N ALA A 368 -3.55 3.74 -7.37
CA ALA A 368 -3.98 4.22 -8.68
C ALA A 368 -5.46 4.64 -8.71
N ASP A 369 -6.33 3.91 -8.01
CA ASP A 369 -7.77 4.07 -8.07
C ASP A 369 -8.30 5.19 -7.16
N TYR A 370 -7.52 5.60 -6.15
CA TYR A 370 -8.02 6.48 -5.08
C TYR A 370 -7.05 7.57 -4.60
N GLY A 371 -5.86 7.72 -5.19
CA GLY A 371 -4.96 8.83 -4.88
C GLY A 371 -3.59 8.72 -5.54
N HIS A 372 -3.53 8.98 -6.86
CA HIS A 372 -2.37 8.62 -7.68
C HIS A 372 -1.51 9.79 -8.13
N ASN A 373 -1.94 11.04 -7.97
CA ASN A 373 -1.13 12.16 -8.42
C ASN A 373 -1.27 13.40 -7.58
N ILE A 374 -0.23 14.20 -7.65
CA ILE A 374 -0.25 15.61 -7.33
C ILE A 374 0.27 16.38 -8.54
N TRP A 375 -0.32 17.53 -8.80
CA TRP A 375 0.06 18.35 -9.95
C TRP A 375 0.05 19.83 -9.58
N ALA A 376 0.94 20.56 -10.25
CA ALA A 376 1.07 21.98 -10.11
C ALA A 376 1.28 22.64 -11.47
N GLU A 377 0.73 23.81 -11.67
CA GLU A 377 0.90 24.65 -12.85
C GLU A 377 1.36 26.03 -12.43
N VAL A 378 2.29 26.62 -13.17
CA VAL A 378 2.75 27.98 -12.96
C VAL A 378 2.53 28.81 -14.21
N LEU A 379 2.06 30.04 -14.01
CA LEU A 379 2.01 31.04 -15.08
C LEU A 379 3.34 31.76 -15.12
N VAL A 380 4.11 31.55 -16.19
CA VAL A 380 5.43 32.15 -16.39
C VAL A 380 5.28 33.41 -17.24
N GLY A 381 5.89 34.52 -16.81
CA GLY A 381 5.96 35.79 -17.55
C GLY A 381 7.38 36.32 -17.68
N HIS A 382 7.55 37.42 -18.43
CA HIS A 382 8.86 37.99 -18.79
C HIS A 382 8.99 39.47 -18.45
N TYR A 383 10.21 39.92 -18.09
CA TYR A 383 10.57 41.34 -17.91
C TYR A 383 11.91 41.72 -18.56
N THR A 384 12.54 40.84 -19.36
CA THR A 384 13.76 41.13 -20.13
C THR A 384 13.68 40.60 -21.57
N GLN A 385 14.75 40.76 -22.35
CA GLN A 385 14.78 40.57 -23.80
C GLN A 385 14.50 39.11 -24.27
N PRO A 386 14.00 38.97 -25.52
CA PRO A 386 13.79 37.70 -26.21
C PRO A 386 15.01 36.78 -26.24
N GLY A 387 14.78 35.47 -26.21
CA GLY A 387 15.83 34.45 -26.20
C GLY A 387 15.32 33.06 -25.80
N GLN A 388 16.25 32.10 -25.75
CA GLN A 388 15.97 30.80 -25.16
C GLN A 388 16.10 30.87 -23.65
N LYS A 389 15.13 30.27 -22.96
CA LYS A 389 14.98 30.27 -21.50
C LYS A 389 14.69 28.86 -21.01
N GLN A 390 15.03 28.59 -19.76
CA GLN A 390 14.79 27.32 -19.09
C GLN A 390 13.79 27.49 -17.96
N LEU A 391 12.85 26.54 -17.87
CA LEU A 391 12.04 26.29 -16.68
C LEU A 391 12.52 24.98 -16.07
N MET A 392 12.86 25.01 -14.79
CA MET A 392 13.18 23.82 -14.02
C MET A 392 12.01 23.45 -13.11
N ALA A 393 11.80 22.16 -12.95
CA ALA A 393 10.98 21.63 -11.87
C ALA A 393 11.78 20.69 -10.97
N GLY A 394 11.42 20.68 -9.69
CA GLY A 394 11.94 19.74 -8.71
C GLY A 394 10.80 19.04 -8.00
N TRP A 395 10.91 17.74 -7.80
CA TRP A 395 9.99 16.94 -7.01
C TRP A 395 10.70 16.40 -5.80
N LYS A 396 10.04 16.45 -4.66
CA LYS A 396 10.54 15.89 -3.42
C LYS A 396 9.46 15.12 -2.70
N TYR A 397 9.78 13.95 -2.17
CA TYR A 397 8.82 13.07 -1.52
C TYR A 397 9.53 12.02 -0.65
N THR A 398 8.83 11.47 0.33
CA THR A 398 9.33 10.41 1.20
C THR A 398 8.53 9.14 0.92
N LEU A 399 9.22 8.02 0.74
CA LEU A 399 8.60 6.73 0.45
C LEU A 399 8.74 5.79 1.65
N ILE A 400 7.64 5.14 2.01
CA ILE A 400 7.55 4.29 3.19
C ILE A 400 6.93 2.96 2.78
N ASN A 401 7.59 1.85 3.10
CA ASN A 401 7.03 0.50 2.95
C ASN A 401 6.72 -0.12 4.34
N MET A 402 6.20 -1.35 4.36
CA MET A 402 5.66 -1.95 5.60
C MET A 402 6.73 -2.29 6.63
N GLY A 403 7.95 -2.60 6.20
CA GLY A 403 9.09 -2.81 7.12
C GLY A 403 9.62 -1.52 7.74
N ASN A 404 9.05 -0.35 7.41
CA ASN A 404 9.63 0.97 7.65
C ASN A 404 11.08 1.08 7.12
N THR A 405 11.45 0.17 6.21
CA THR A 405 12.64 0.20 5.39
C THR A 405 12.47 1.39 4.46
N THR A 406 12.95 2.54 4.89
CA THR A 406 13.06 3.70 4.02
C THR A 406 13.88 3.28 2.83
N TRP A 407 13.31 3.38 1.63
CA TRP A 407 14.13 3.70 0.45
C TRP A 407 14.85 4.98 0.86
N ALA A 408 16.14 4.84 1.15
CA ALA A 408 16.80 5.73 2.09
C ALA A 408 16.64 7.19 1.64
N SER A 409 16.03 8.01 2.50
CA SER A 409 15.89 9.47 2.40
C SER A 409 14.69 10.03 1.64
N THR A 410 14.46 11.31 1.89
CA THR A 410 13.58 12.14 1.10
C THR A 410 14.14 12.26 -0.32
N GLU A 411 13.43 11.69 -1.28
CA GLU A 411 13.80 11.70 -2.69
C GLU A 411 13.77 13.11 -3.25
N THR A 412 14.68 13.40 -4.17
CA THR A 412 14.73 14.68 -4.85
C THR A 412 15.08 14.48 -6.32
N VAL A 413 14.09 14.67 -7.18
CA VAL A 413 14.24 14.59 -8.64
C VAL A 413 14.16 16.00 -9.21
N THR A 414 15.02 16.31 -10.18
CA THR A 414 14.98 17.61 -10.88
C THR A 414 14.96 17.40 -12.38
N GLY A 415 14.18 18.23 -13.06
CA GLY A 415 14.02 18.20 -14.51
C GLY A 415 13.91 19.61 -15.06
N SER A 416 14.05 19.74 -16.38
CA SER A 416 13.96 21.04 -17.02
C SER A 416 13.50 20.96 -18.45
N VAL A 417 12.85 22.03 -18.90
CA VAL A 417 12.42 22.24 -20.28
C VAL A 417 12.93 23.58 -20.78
N VAL A 418 13.18 23.68 -22.09
CA VAL A 418 13.64 24.88 -22.76
C VAL A 418 12.53 25.44 -23.64
N TYR A 419 12.30 26.74 -23.54
CA TYR A 419 11.31 27.48 -24.32
C TYR A 419 11.92 28.77 -24.87
N SER A 420 11.22 29.43 -25.80
CA SER A 420 11.62 30.75 -26.32
C SER A 420 10.67 31.83 -25.79
N ASN A 421 11.19 33.01 -25.44
CA ASN A 421 10.36 34.19 -25.21
C ASN A 421 10.54 35.21 -26.36
N TYR A 422 9.47 35.92 -26.72
CA TYR A 422 9.45 36.91 -27.82
C TYR A 422 8.80 38.22 -27.40
#